data_AF-A0A967YDU7-F1
#
_entry.id   AF-A0A967YDU7-F1
#
_cell.length_a   1.000
_cell.length_b   1.000
_cell.length_c   1.000
_cell.angle_alpha   90.00
_cell.angle_beta   90.00
_cell.angle_gamma   90.00
#
_symmetry.space_group_name_H-M   'P 1'
#
loop_
_entity.id
_entity.type
_entity.pdbx_description
1 polymer ?
#
loop_
_entity_poly.entity_id
_entity_poly.type
_entity_poly.pdbx_seq_one_letter_code
_entity_poly.pdbx_strand_id
1 'polypeptide(L)'
;MAAKKTNHSQIIVFTLFILLCASSAQAILSSWQCGNGNYSNTSCWDPLLAIPPCNYSTVTFDVTIPAGGSTVTMDTGTCEVGSFYLGENRVFRILAGNSYSVIGQADIYGIIWGDIGDFIAPIAAFPGNKARATAVGGATVQIGAPYYSSGGFWKFTN
;
A
#
# COMPACT_ATOMS: atom_id res chain seq x y z
N MET A 1 54.72 -38.63 -6.35
CA MET A 1 53.47 -38.09 -5.76
C MET A 1 53.28 -36.67 -6.28
N ALA A 2 52.12 -36.39 -6.87
CA ALA A 2 51.87 -35.24 -7.74
C ALA A 2 51.52 -33.96 -6.97
N ALA A 3 52.11 -32.83 -7.38
CA ALA A 3 51.75 -31.50 -6.89
C ALA A 3 50.44 -31.03 -7.54
N LYS A 4 49.42 -30.77 -6.71
CA LYS A 4 48.11 -30.25 -7.15
C LYS A 4 48.25 -28.77 -7.50
N LYS A 5 48.17 -28.45 -8.79
CA LYS A 5 48.21 -27.08 -9.32
C LYS A 5 46.82 -26.46 -9.18
N THR A 6 46.63 -25.58 -8.20
CA THR A 6 45.38 -24.83 -8.03
C THR A 6 45.35 -23.70 -9.04
N ASN A 7 44.42 -23.73 -9.99
CA ASN A 7 44.26 -22.73 -11.04
C ASN A 7 43.61 -21.45 -10.47
N HIS A 8 44.42 -20.41 -10.25
CA HIS A 8 44.00 -19.10 -9.73
C HIS A 8 42.99 -18.35 -10.65
N SER A 9 42.86 -18.74 -11.92
CA SER A 9 41.98 -18.05 -12.88
C SER A 9 40.48 -18.33 -12.73
N GLN A 10 40.06 -19.30 -11.91
CA GLN A 10 38.63 -19.57 -11.67
C GLN A 10 38.04 -18.82 -10.48
N ILE A 11 38.87 -18.16 -9.67
CA ILE A 11 38.42 -17.45 -8.47
C ILE A 11 37.94 -16.02 -8.81
N ILE A 12 38.43 -15.43 -9.91
CA ILE A 12 38.12 -14.03 -10.27
C ILE A 12 36.75 -13.90 -10.98
N VAL A 13 36.28 -14.95 -11.67
CA VAL A 13 35.00 -14.90 -12.42
C VAL A 13 33.79 -15.06 -11.48
N PHE A 14 33.95 -15.74 -10.34
CA PHE A 14 32.87 -15.97 -9.38
C PHE A 14 32.59 -14.77 -8.46
N THR A 15 33.54 -13.84 -8.29
CA THR A 15 33.38 -12.64 -7.47
C THR A 15 32.69 -11.49 -8.19
N LEU A 16 32.68 -11.47 -9.53
CA LEU A 16 32.01 -10.41 -10.29
C LEU A 16 30.49 -10.62 -10.45
N PHE A 17 29.99 -11.83 -10.19
CA PHE A 17 28.56 -12.18 -10.37
C PHE A 17 27.69 -11.95 -9.12
N ILE A 18 28.26 -11.56 -7.98
CA ILE A 18 27.52 -11.38 -6.71
C ILE A 18 27.23 -9.88 -6.42
N LEU A 19 27.65 -8.97 -7.29
CA LEU A 19 27.44 -7.52 -7.14
C LEU A 19 26.32 -6.94 -8.02
N LEU A 20 25.36 -7.77 -8.47
CA LEU A 20 24.01 -7.28 -8.75
C LEU A 20 23.28 -7.08 -7.42
N CYS A 21 23.74 -6.11 -6.65
CA CYS A 21 23.03 -5.63 -5.47
C CYS A 21 21.68 -5.10 -5.98
N ALA A 22 20.58 -5.73 -5.57
CA ALA A 22 19.25 -5.26 -5.82
C ALA A 22 19.18 -3.77 -5.43
N SER A 23 19.08 -2.89 -6.42
CA SER A 23 18.59 -1.54 -6.18
C SER A 23 17.13 -1.70 -5.81
N SER A 24 16.84 -1.99 -4.54
CA SER A 24 15.50 -1.81 -4.01
C SER A 24 15.17 -0.34 -4.27
N ALA A 25 14.24 -0.06 -5.18
CA ALA A 25 13.67 1.27 -5.29
C ALA A 25 13.22 1.66 -3.87
N GLN A 26 13.85 2.67 -3.29
CA GLN A 26 13.53 3.09 -1.94
C GLN A 26 12.19 3.80 -1.99
N ALA A 27 11.19 3.21 -1.35
CA ALA A 27 9.88 3.83 -1.23
C ALA A 27 9.95 5.03 -0.27
N ILE A 28 9.18 6.07 -0.58
CA ILE A 28 8.99 7.23 0.29
C ILE A 28 7.88 6.91 1.28
N LEU A 29 8.21 6.83 2.56
CA LEU A 29 7.20 6.74 3.61
C LEU A 29 6.41 8.05 3.66
N SER A 30 5.10 7.98 3.54
CA SER A 30 4.19 9.12 3.61
C SER A 30 3.08 8.87 4.64
N SER A 31 3.07 9.68 5.69
CA SER A 31 2.17 9.52 6.82
C SER A 31 1.14 10.65 6.87
N TRP A 32 -0.13 10.29 7.00
CA TRP A 32 -1.23 11.23 7.13
C TRP A 32 -1.27 11.88 8.51
N GLN A 33 -1.28 13.21 8.55
CA GLN A 33 -1.22 14.01 9.77
C GLN A 33 -2.58 14.61 10.17
N CYS A 34 -3.55 14.67 9.25
CA CYS A 34 -4.80 15.37 9.49
C CYS A 34 -5.85 14.52 10.23
N GLY A 35 -6.75 15.20 10.94
CA GLY A 35 -7.93 14.57 11.54
C GLY A 35 -8.88 14.04 10.48
N ASN A 36 -9.15 14.78 9.41
CA ASN A 36 -9.96 14.38 8.26
C ASN A 36 -9.46 15.10 7.01
N GLY A 37 -10.02 14.78 5.84
CA GLY A 37 -9.82 15.60 4.65
C GLY A 37 -9.64 14.79 3.39
N ASN A 38 -9.25 15.50 2.34
CA ASN A 38 -9.04 14.95 1.01
C ASN A 38 -7.60 14.48 0.85
N TYR A 39 -7.41 13.32 0.23
CA TYR A 39 -6.11 12.72 -0.03
C TYR A 39 -5.21 13.65 -0.84
N SER A 40 -5.80 14.44 -1.75
CA SER A 40 -5.14 15.48 -2.52
C SER A 40 -4.54 16.64 -1.69
N ASN A 41 -4.94 16.80 -0.43
CA ASN A 41 -4.42 17.85 0.44
C ASN A 41 -3.00 17.51 0.91
N THR A 42 -2.02 18.04 0.19
CA THR A 42 -0.59 17.82 0.45
C THR A 42 -0.15 18.27 1.84
N SER A 43 -0.81 19.27 2.44
CA SER A 43 -0.50 19.73 3.79
C SER A 43 -0.83 18.71 4.88
N CYS A 44 -1.59 17.66 4.54
CA CYS A 44 -1.92 16.55 5.43
C CYS A 44 -0.93 15.39 5.38
N TRP A 45 0.15 15.49 4.60
CA TRP A 45 1.16 14.43 4.46
C TRP A 45 2.51 14.84 5.02
N ASP A 46 3.16 13.90 5.69
CA ASP A 46 4.56 13.98 6.12
C ASP A 46 5.38 12.88 5.42
N PRO A 47 6.50 13.20 4.73
CA PRO A 47 7.02 14.55 4.51
C PRO A 47 6.08 15.40 3.66
N LEU A 48 6.11 16.71 3.89
CA LEU A 48 5.36 17.66 3.08
C LEU A 48 5.94 17.69 1.66
N LEU A 49 5.24 17.07 0.72
CA LEU A 49 5.55 17.07 -0.70
C LEU A 49 4.52 17.91 -1.45
N ALA A 50 4.89 18.51 -2.59
CA ALA A 50 3.96 19.29 -3.41
C ALA A 50 2.93 18.43 -4.17
N ILE A 51 2.88 17.13 -3.89
CA ILE A 51 2.04 16.12 -4.55
C ILE A 51 1.53 15.13 -3.51
N PRO A 52 0.29 14.63 -3.64
CA PRO A 52 -0.21 13.58 -2.77
C PRO A 52 0.53 12.25 -3.05
N PRO A 53 0.65 11.35 -2.06
CA PRO A 53 1.35 10.07 -2.22
C PRO A 53 0.63 9.14 -3.21
N CYS A 54 1.07 9.15 -4.46
CA CYS A 54 0.69 8.20 -5.49
C CYS A 54 1.94 7.88 -6.29
N ASN A 55 2.19 6.63 -6.63
CA ASN A 55 3.33 6.22 -7.43
C ASN A 55 3.35 7.00 -8.75
N TYR A 56 4.50 7.54 -9.09
CA TYR A 56 4.74 8.18 -10.38
C TYR A 56 6.13 7.82 -10.87
N SER A 57 6.21 7.37 -12.13
CA SER A 57 7.48 6.95 -12.75
C SER A 57 8.22 5.92 -11.88
N THR A 58 9.41 6.26 -11.38
CA THR A 58 10.25 5.39 -10.54
C THR A 58 10.08 5.63 -9.04
N VAL A 59 9.16 6.52 -8.64
CA VAL A 59 8.91 6.84 -7.22
C VAL A 59 7.75 5.99 -6.72
N THR A 60 8.02 5.26 -5.63
CA THR A 60 7.04 4.45 -4.92
C THR A 60 6.75 5.07 -3.56
N PHE A 61 5.50 5.05 -3.13
CA PHE A 61 5.09 5.51 -1.80
C PHE A 61 4.66 4.37 -0.90
N ASP A 62 5.07 4.43 0.37
CA ASP A 62 4.54 3.62 1.45
C ASP A 62 3.61 4.50 2.29
N VAL A 63 2.31 4.25 2.22
CA VAL A 63 1.30 5.15 2.78
C VAL A 63 0.84 4.66 4.14
N THR A 64 0.89 5.54 5.13
CA THR A 64 0.41 5.27 6.48
C THR A 64 -0.67 6.27 6.88
N ILE A 65 -1.90 5.80 7.04
CA ILE A 65 -2.99 6.56 7.66
C ILE A 65 -3.17 6.04 9.08
N PRO A 66 -2.70 6.76 10.12
CA PRO A 66 -2.76 6.28 11.49
C PRO A 66 -4.20 6.23 12.01
N ALA A 67 -4.41 5.47 13.08
CA ALA A 67 -5.72 5.34 13.73
C ALA A 67 -6.34 6.70 14.06
N GLY A 68 -7.67 6.78 14.01
CA GLY A 68 -8.42 8.02 14.25
C GLY A 68 -9.89 7.87 13.86
N GLY A 69 -10.78 8.67 14.43
CA GLY A 69 -12.23 8.51 14.27
C GLY A 69 -12.85 9.24 13.07
N SER A 70 -12.15 9.33 11.94
CA SER A 70 -12.54 10.23 10.84
C SER A 70 -12.12 9.71 9.47
N THR A 71 -12.75 10.29 8.44
CA THR A 71 -12.59 9.87 7.04
C THR A 71 -11.45 10.60 6.34
N VAL A 72 -10.65 9.85 5.59
CA VAL A 72 -9.79 10.33 4.52
C VAL A 72 -10.47 10.01 3.19
N THR A 73 -10.69 11.03 2.37
CA THR A 73 -11.43 10.94 1.11
C THR A 73 -10.44 10.91 -0.05
N MET A 74 -10.41 9.82 -0.78
CA MET A 74 -9.59 9.65 -1.97
C MET A 74 -10.23 10.34 -3.19
N ASP A 75 -9.55 11.37 -3.71
CA ASP A 75 -10.06 12.32 -4.70
C ASP A 75 -9.06 12.68 -5.83
N THR A 76 -8.04 11.85 -6.09
CA THR A 76 -6.95 12.15 -7.04
C THR A 76 -7.02 11.38 -8.37
N GLY A 77 -8.12 10.71 -8.68
CA GLY A 77 -8.26 9.83 -9.84
C GLY A 77 -7.67 8.44 -9.59
N THR A 78 -6.85 7.94 -10.51
CA THR A 78 -6.14 6.66 -10.37
C THR A 78 -4.86 6.85 -9.57
N CYS A 79 -4.70 6.07 -8.51
CA CYS A 79 -3.54 6.10 -7.64
C CYS A 79 -3.09 4.68 -7.33
N GLU A 80 -1.79 4.48 -7.38
CA GLU A 80 -1.14 3.23 -7.00
C GLU A 80 -0.12 3.53 -5.91
N VAL A 81 0.04 2.65 -4.92
CA VAL A 81 1.05 2.78 -3.85
C VAL A 81 1.76 1.46 -3.59
N GLY A 82 3.00 1.54 -3.11
CA GLY A 82 3.84 0.40 -2.75
C GLY A 82 3.24 -0.41 -1.60
N SER A 83 3.06 0.22 -0.45
CA SER A 83 2.34 -0.36 0.68
C SER A 83 1.31 0.60 1.25
N PHE A 84 0.34 0.06 1.98
CA PHE A 84 -0.75 0.83 2.56
C PHE A 84 -1.07 0.33 3.96
N TYR A 85 -1.02 1.22 4.95
CA TYR A 85 -1.48 0.97 6.31
C TYR A 85 -2.68 1.87 6.61
N LEU A 86 -3.80 1.27 7.03
CA LEU A 86 -4.97 1.97 7.52
C LEU A 86 -5.26 1.59 8.97
N GLY A 87 -5.03 2.52 9.89
CA GLY A 87 -5.24 2.31 11.31
C GLY A 87 -6.72 2.18 11.71
N GLU A 88 -6.95 1.67 12.92
CA GLU A 88 -8.30 1.44 13.44
C GLU A 88 -9.17 2.70 13.48
N ASN A 89 -10.49 2.50 13.33
CA ASN A 89 -11.54 3.53 13.33
C ASN A 89 -11.45 4.57 12.19
N ARG A 90 -10.42 4.50 11.35
CA ARG A 90 -10.35 5.32 10.14
C ARG A 90 -11.27 4.80 9.07
N VAL A 91 -11.78 5.72 8.26
CA VAL A 91 -12.46 5.40 7.02
C VAL A 91 -11.59 5.91 5.87
N PHE A 92 -11.26 5.04 4.94
CA PHE A 92 -10.69 5.41 3.65
C PHE A 92 -11.79 5.31 2.61
N ARG A 93 -12.33 6.44 2.16
CA ARG A 93 -13.47 6.51 1.24
C ARG A 93 -12.97 6.86 -0.15
N ILE A 94 -13.28 6.00 -1.13
CA ILE A 94 -12.92 6.19 -2.53
C ILE A 94 -14.16 6.67 -3.29
N LEU A 95 -14.11 7.91 -3.79
CA LEU A 95 -15.25 8.53 -4.49
C LEU A 95 -15.34 8.05 -5.95
N ALA A 96 -16.51 8.26 -6.56
CA ALA A 96 -16.76 8.04 -7.98
C ALA A 96 -15.65 8.60 -8.87
N GLY A 97 -15.21 7.81 -9.85
CA GLY A 97 -14.15 8.20 -10.79
C GLY A 97 -12.72 8.09 -10.25
N ASN A 98 -12.55 7.59 -9.02
CA ASN A 98 -11.24 7.35 -8.41
C ASN A 98 -11.00 5.85 -8.25
N SER A 99 -9.72 5.45 -8.31
CA SER A 99 -9.29 4.08 -8.05
C SER A 99 -7.99 4.08 -7.25
N TYR A 100 -7.90 3.19 -6.25
CA TYR A 100 -6.74 3.07 -5.38
C TYR A 100 -6.22 1.63 -5.39
N SER A 101 -4.98 1.43 -5.84
CA SER A 101 -4.32 0.13 -5.94
C SER A 101 -3.11 0.06 -5.01
N VAL A 102 -2.96 -1.06 -4.30
CA VAL A 102 -1.78 -1.39 -3.49
C VAL A 102 -1.06 -2.54 -4.15
N ILE A 103 0.16 -2.31 -4.65
CA ILE A 103 0.93 -3.33 -5.38
C ILE A 103 1.68 -4.28 -4.44
N GLY A 104 2.01 -3.84 -3.23
CA GLY A 104 2.62 -4.64 -2.18
C GLY A 104 1.62 -5.00 -1.09
N GLN A 105 2.06 -4.91 0.17
CA GLN A 105 1.26 -5.27 1.34
C GLN A 105 0.29 -4.15 1.72
N ALA A 106 -0.98 -4.50 1.93
CA ALA A 106 -1.97 -3.64 2.58
C ALA A 106 -2.35 -4.14 3.98
N ASP A 107 -2.11 -3.35 5.02
CA ASP A 107 -2.49 -3.67 6.40
C ASP A 107 -3.70 -2.83 6.82
N ILE A 108 -4.88 -3.46 6.85
CA ILE A 108 -6.16 -2.76 6.97
C ILE A 108 -6.82 -3.10 8.30
N TYR A 109 -6.72 -2.17 9.25
CA TYR A 109 -7.41 -2.21 10.56
C TYR A 109 -8.67 -1.35 10.59
N GLY A 110 -8.80 -0.41 9.65
CA GLY A 110 -9.94 0.50 9.49
C GLY A 110 -10.95 0.05 8.45
N ILE A 111 -11.73 1.01 7.94
CA ILE A 111 -12.83 0.79 7.01
C ILE A 111 -12.42 1.24 5.61
N ILE A 112 -12.44 0.33 4.65
CA ILE A 112 -12.40 0.65 3.22
C ILE A 112 -13.83 0.88 2.74
N TRP A 113 -14.09 2.05 2.16
CA TRP A 113 -15.39 2.39 1.61
C TRP A 113 -15.26 2.79 0.14
N GLY A 114 -15.49 1.85 -0.77
CA GLY A 114 -15.69 2.13 -2.18
C GLY A 114 -17.07 2.75 -2.39
N ASP A 115 -17.12 4.05 -2.59
CA ASP A 115 -18.34 4.82 -2.84
C ASP A 115 -18.38 5.21 -4.32
N ILE A 116 -18.75 4.22 -5.15
CA ILE A 116 -18.63 4.23 -6.62
C ILE A 116 -17.17 4.18 -7.11
N GLY A 117 -16.18 4.42 -6.24
CA GLY A 117 -14.76 4.27 -6.54
C GLY A 117 -14.16 2.93 -6.10
N ASP A 118 -13.04 2.57 -6.70
CA ASP A 118 -12.46 1.23 -6.58
C ASP A 118 -11.27 1.16 -5.60
N PHE A 119 -11.16 0.03 -4.90
CA PHE A 119 -10.00 -0.30 -4.07
C PHE A 119 -9.50 -1.72 -4.37
N ILE A 120 -8.20 -1.87 -4.66
CA ILE A 120 -7.58 -3.15 -4.99
C ILE A 120 -6.31 -3.32 -4.14
N ALA A 121 -6.29 -4.38 -3.33
CA ALA A 121 -5.10 -4.82 -2.60
C ALA A 121 -4.99 -6.35 -2.71
N PRO A 122 -4.24 -6.89 -3.69
CA PRO A 122 -4.15 -8.33 -3.93
C PRO A 122 -3.45 -9.10 -2.81
N ILE A 123 -2.62 -8.41 -2.03
CA ILE A 123 -1.94 -8.94 -0.85
C ILE A 123 -2.29 -8.02 0.31
N ALA A 124 -3.07 -8.53 1.26
CA ALA A 124 -3.51 -7.75 2.41
C ALA A 124 -3.50 -8.55 3.70
N ALA A 125 -3.21 -7.88 4.81
CA ALA A 125 -3.68 -8.28 6.10
C ALA A 125 -4.98 -7.51 6.35
N PHE A 126 -6.02 -8.23 6.78
CA PHE A 126 -7.27 -7.62 7.22
C PHE A 126 -7.51 -7.88 8.72
N PRO A 127 -6.57 -7.47 9.59
CA PRO A 127 -6.61 -7.74 11.01
C PRO A 127 -7.53 -6.75 11.75
N GLY A 128 -8.07 -7.18 12.89
CA GLY A 128 -8.81 -6.30 13.78
C GLY A 128 -10.32 -6.45 13.69
N ASN A 129 -10.97 -6.30 14.84
CA ASN A 129 -12.42 -6.51 14.98
C ASN A 129 -13.25 -5.39 14.32
N LYS A 130 -12.59 -4.29 13.95
CA LYS A 130 -13.21 -3.11 13.33
C LYS A 130 -12.80 -2.90 11.87
N ALA A 131 -11.91 -3.73 11.33
CA ALA A 131 -11.63 -3.69 9.90
C ALA A 131 -12.93 -3.95 9.14
N ARG A 132 -13.27 -3.17 8.11
CA ARG A 132 -14.50 -3.35 7.29
C ARG A 132 -14.21 -2.99 5.85
N ALA A 133 -14.92 -3.63 4.92
CA ALA A 133 -14.82 -3.34 3.50
C ALA A 133 -16.24 -3.25 2.94
N THR A 134 -16.60 -2.10 2.38
CA THR A 134 -17.90 -1.89 1.75
C THR A 134 -17.72 -1.36 0.34
N ALA A 135 -18.50 -1.89 -0.59
CA ALA A 135 -18.59 -1.45 -1.96
C ALA A 135 -20.05 -1.06 -2.23
N VAL A 136 -20.28 0.19 -2.65
CA VAL A 136 -21.61 0.70 -2.96
C VAL A 136 -21.61 1.38 -4.32
N GLY A 137 -22.78 1.45 -4.96
CA GLY A 137 -22.97 2.20 -6.21
C GLY A 137 -22.15 1.68 -7.40
N GLY A 138 -21.85 0.38 -7.44
CA GLY A 138 -21.05 -0.23 -8.51
C GLY A 138 -19.54 -0.21 -8.29
N ALA A 139 -19.07 0.24 -7.12
CA ALA A 139 -17.68 0.12 -6.72
C ALA A 139 -17.18 -1.33 -6.68
N THR A 140 -15.88 -1.51 -6.88
CA THR A 140 -15.16 -2.75 -6.62
C THR A 140 -14.22 -2.59 -5.44
N VAL A 141 -14.34 -3.45 -4.43
CA VAL A 141 -13.37 -3.56 -3.34
C VAL A 141 -12.81 -4.99 -3.32
N GLN A 142 -11.54 -5.13 -3.70
CA GLN A 142 -10.82 -6.40 -3.74
C GLN A 142 -9.72 -6.41 -2.68
N ILE A 143 -9.81 -7.34 -1.73
CA ILE A 143 -8.86 -7.50 -0.63
C ILE A 143 -8.40 -8.97 -0.61
N GLY A 144 -7.17 -9.22 -1.00
CA GLY A 144 -6.56 -10.55 -0.99
C GLY A 144 -5.90 -10.85 0.35
N ALA A 145 -6.74 -11.12 1.37
CA ALA A 145 -6.27 -11.47 2.71
C ALA A 145 -6.41 -12.98 2.98
N PRO A 146 -5.32 -13.73 3.24
CA PRO A 146 -5.40 -15.17 3.54
C PRO A 146 -6.04 -15.44 4.91
N TYR A 147 -6.02 -14.45 5.81
CA TYR A 147 -6.62 -14.50 7.13
C TYR A 147 -7.35 -13.18 7.41
N TYR A 148 -8.54 -13.28 8.00
CA TYR A 148 -9.36 -12.15 8.41
C TYR A 148 -10.05 -12.44 9.74
N SER A 149 -10.32 -11.42 10.55
CA SER A 149 -11.22 -11.55 11.70
C SER A 149 -12.66 -11.61 11.20
N SER A 150 -13.45 -12.62 11.61
CA SER A 150 -14.87 -12.73 11.24
C SER A 150 -15.74 -11.64 11.88
N GLY A 151 -15.29 -11.01 12.98
CA GLY A 151 -15.90 -9.78 13.48
C GLY A 151 -15.67 -8.59 12.54
N GLY A 152 -14.63 -8.66 11.70
CA GLY A 152 -14.16 -7.73 10.69
C GLY A 152 -14.92 -7.79 9.35
N PHE A 153 -15.22 -8.98 8.87
CA PHE A 153 -15.66 -9.13 7.48
C PHE A 153 -17.19 -9.02 7.33
N TRP A 154 -17.66 -7.83 6.92
CA TRP A 154 -19.06 -7.62 6.51
C TRP A 154 -19.08 -7.18 5.05
N LYS A 155 -19.30 -8.13 4.14
CA LYS A 155 -19.53 -7.84 2.72
C LYS A 155 -21.00 -7.46 2.54
N PHE A 156 -21.30 -6.17 2.40
CA PHE A 156 -22.60 -5.75 1.89
C PHE A 156 -22.56 -5.80 0.37
N THR A 157 -23.23 -6.81 -0.21
CA THR A 157 -23.60 -6.79 -1.63
C THR A 157 -25.03 -6.30 -1.70
N ASN A 158 -25.24 -5.11 -2.26
CA ASN A 158 -26.55 -4.70 -2.76
C ASN A 158 -26.72 -5.19 -4.19
#